data_AF-A0A4V4HYD8-F1
#
_entry.id   AF-A0A4V4HYD8-F1
#
_cell.length_a   1.000
_cell.length_b   1.000
_cell.length_c   1.000
_cell.angle_alpha   90.00
_cell.angle_beta   90.00
_cell.angle_gamma   90.00
#
_symmetry.space_group_name_H-M   'P 1'
#
loop_
_entity.id
_entity.type
_entity.pdbx_description
1 polymer ?
#
loop_
_entity_poly.entity_id
_entity_poly.type
_entity_poly.pdbx_seq_one_letter_code
_entity_poly.pdbx_strand_id
1 'polypeptide(L)'
;MSDGAMRQEQRPSPSPSLLPVAHRHIMSSNGIKTEDGAFIKPEHEADEYEDTGECHMPANPEEQRAWLCRLPKWLWTAWEDMADDEEIELGKIRVYHQGNKDGTSRVRMKLHDHPKHHDVPKLYDLTTTRAGYSNTVVFSERDQPGFKAWNPNRVRKDGQRNNQYKVNKNKPYTSSIPKQTALAGYVTNEMAVTAVENDEYRRLTDKRFMEMFHPKRTTRFESGPEANVHSNTQANQAFSSFIKATQAKKPVKKQQEKAVRVSQEELFDLLTDCFKQYRYWSLKALKQRLHQPEAFIKSTVEKIATLMRSGRFAMNYKLNPEYERTLNIDSNNVKEEVAAEEDDDDDDDEDEDGYEDVKMEDS
;
A
#
# COMPACT_ATOMS: atom_id res chain seq x y z
N MET A 1 -93.08 2.78 -7.34
CA MET A 1 -92.56 3.84 -8.22
C MET A 1 -91.06 3.57 -8.31
N SER A 2 -90.57 2.64 -9.12
CA SER A 2 -90.93 2.34 -10.54
C SER A 2 -90.64 3.59 -11.39
N ASP A 3 -89.82 3.61 -12.45
CA ASP A 3 -89.00 2.62 -13.19
C ASP A 3 -87.74 3.38 -13.72
N GLY A 4 -86.71 2.87 -14.40
CA GLY A 4 -86.35 1.52 -14.86
C GLY A 4 -85.50 1.59 -16.15
N ALA A 5 -84.42 0.78 -16.26
CA ALA A 5 -83.66 0.42 -17.48
C ALA A 5 -82.95 1.55 -18.30
N MET A 6 -81.93 1.33 -19.14
CA MET A 6 -80.91 0.27 -19.34
C MET A 6 -79.88 0.82 -20.38
N ARG A 7 -78.58 0.52 -20.23
CA ARG A 7 -77.79 -0.16 -21.30
C ARG A 7 -76.35 -0.54 -20.89
N GLN A 8 -76.06 -1.82 -21.15
CA GLN A 8 -74.78 -2.53 -21.28
C GLN A 8 -73.88 -1.90 -22.38
N GLU A 9 -72.57 -2.15 -22.52
CA GLU A 9 -71.56 -3.00 -21.82
C GLU A 9 -70.14 -2.40 -22.11
N GLN A 10 -68.95 -3.01 -21.95
CA GLN A 10 -68.49 -4.40 -21.74
C GLN A 10 -67.13 -4.48 -21.01
N ARG A 11 -66.60 -5.70 -20.82
CA ARG A 11 -65.19 -6.02 -20.51
C ARG A 11 -64.80 -7.33 -21.23
N PRO A 12 -63.49 -7.61 -21.40
CA PRO A 12 -63.00 -8.97 -21.20
C PRO A 12 -61.83 -9.08 -20.20
N SER A 13 -61.51 -10.32 -19.83
CA SER A 13 -60.69 -10.77 -18.70
C SER A 13 -59.42 -11.56 -19.14
N PRO A 14 -58.52 -12.02 -18.23
CA PRO A 14 -57.08 -12.22 -18.54
C PRO A 14 -56.53 -13.67 -18.61
N SER A 15 -55.21 -13.78 -18.83
CA SER A 15 -54.27 -14.91 -18.56
C SER A 15 -54.24 -16.09 -19.58
N PRO A 16 -53.25 -17.02 -19.54
CA PRO A 16 -51.99 -17.12 -18.76
C PRO A 16 -50.72 -17.44 -19.58
N SER A 17 -49.60 -17.79 -18.91
CA SER A 17 -48.29 -18.16 -19.46
C SER A 17 -48.10 -19.67 -19.72
N LEU A 18 -47.15 -20.07 -20.60
CA LEU A 18 -46.29 -21.29 -20.51
C LEU A 18 -45.27 -21.42 -21.67
N LEU A 19 -44.14 -22.09 -21.38
CA LEU A 19 -43.09 -22.59 -22.30
C LEU A 19 -43.06 -24.14 -22.21
N PRO A 20 -42.13 -24.90 -22.84
CA PRO A 20 -41.76 -24.99 -24.26
C PRO A 20 -41.76 -26.46 -24.76
N VAL A 21 -41.60 -26.73 -26.07
CA VAL A 21 -41.21 -28.08 -26.59
C VAL A 21 -40.23 -27.95 -27.75
N ALA A 22 -39.23 -28.85 -27.81
CA ALA A 22 -38.22 -28.93 -28.85
C ALA A 22 -38.40 -30.20 -29.72
N HIS A 23 -37.95 -30.15 -30.99
CA HIS A 23 -37.66 -31.35 -31.78
C HIS A 23 -36.39 -31.20 -32.61
N ARG A 24 -35.51 -32.22 -32.53
CA ARG A 24 -34.35 -32.45 -33.41
C ARG A 24 -34.73 -33.44 -34.51
N HIS A 25 -34.13 -33.33 -35.71
CA HIS A 25 -33.61 -34.37 -36.62
C HIS A 25 -33.48 -33.81 -38.07
N ILE A 26 -32.67 -34.29 -39.00
CA ILE A 26 -31.29 -34.86 -38.99
C ILE A 26 -30.80 -34.91 -40.47
N MET A 27 -29.54 -34.54 -40.76
CA MET A 27 -28.74 -34.87 -41.99
C MET A 27 -29.34 -34.46 -43.38
N SER A 28 -28.62 -34.29 -44.50
CA SER A 28 -27.25 -34.67 -44.88
C SER A 28 -26.70 -33.89 -46.09
N SER A 29 -25.37 -33.92 -46.26
CA SER A 29 -24.57 -33.84 -47.51
C SER A 29 -24.60 -32.64 -48.47
N ASN A 30 -23.42 -32.00 -48.56
CA ASN A 30 -22.67 -31.62 -49.78
C ASN A 30 -23.17 -30.51 -50.73
N GLY A 31 -22.38 -29.42 -50.79
CA GLY A 31 -22.09 -28.75 -52.06
C GLY A 31 -21.73 -27.27 -51.98
N ILE A 32 -20.55 -26.93 -52.53
CA ILE A 32 -20.15 -25.59 -53.01
C ILE A 32 -19.79 -24.55 -51.93
N LYS A 33 -18.51 -24.16 -51.92
CA LYS A 33 -18.05 -22.89 -51.35
C LYS A 33 -18.46 -21.77 -52.31
N THR A 34 -19.02 -20.69 -51.77
CA THR A 34 -18.91 -19.36 -52.35
C THR A 34 -18.35 -18.44 -51.28
N GLU A 35 -17.30 -17.72 -51.66
CA GLU A 35 -16.66 -16.70 -50.83
C GLU A 35 -17.41 -15.36 -50.91
N ASP A 36 -16.91 -14.37 -50.17
CA ASP A 36 -17.30 -12.95 -50.22
C ASP A 36 -18.71 -12.58 -49.75
N GLY A 37 -18.95 -12.84 -48.47
CA GLY A 37 -19.81 -12.02 -47.63
C GLY A 37 -18.98 -11.31 -46.57
N ALA A 38 -18.34 -10.18 -46.91
CA ALA A 38 -17.64 -9.35 -45.92
C ALA A 38 -18.66 -8.82 -44.91
N PHE A 39 -18.72 -9.45 -43.72
CA PHE A 39 -19.41 -8.89 -42.58
C PHE A 39 -18.69 -7.61 -42.17
N ILE A 40 -19.14 -6.50 -42.74
CA ILE A 40 -19.07 -5.19 -42.11
C ILE A 40 -19.71 -5.41 -40.75
N LYS A 41 -18.87 -5.52 -39.70
CA LYS A 41 -19.36 -5.36 -38.33
C LYS A 41 -20.13 -4.04 -38.34
N PRO A 42 -21.32 -3.96 -37.72
CA PRO A 42 -21.92 -2.65 -37.50
C PRO A 42 -20.83 -1.79 -36.88
N GLU A 43 -20.63 -0.61 -37.47
CA GLU A 43 -19.69 0.35 -36.92
C GLU A 43 -20.03 0.46 -35.44
N HIS A 44 -19.07 0.09 -34.58
CA HIS A 44 -19.12 0.63 -33.23
C HIS A 44 -19.18 2.13 -33.48
N GLU A 45 -20.30 2.75 -33.14
CA GLU A 45 -20.38 4.20 -32.97
C GLU A 45 -19.10 4.56 -32.25
N ALA A 46 -18.27 5.38 -32.88
CA ALA A 46 -17.02 5.77 -32.28
C ALA A 46 -17.36 6.29 -30.89
N ASP A 47 -16.66 5.82 -29.85
CA ASP A 47 -16.72 6.43 -28.53
C ASP A 47 -16.15 7.85 -28.69
N GLU A 48 -16.99 8.78 -29.17
CA GLU A 48 -16.57 10.05 -29.78
C GLU A 48 -15.94 10.98 -28.75
N TYR A 49 -16.09 10.65 -27.46
CA TYR A 49 -15.55 11.37 -26.32
C TYR A 49 -15.03 10.38 -25.26
N GLU A 50 -13.89 9.73 -25.52
CA GLU A 50 -12.95 9.50 -24.42
C GLU A 50 -12.62 10.88 -23.84
N ASP A 51 -13.21 11.23 -22.69
CA ASP A 51 -12.92 12.46 -21.96
C ASP A 51 -11.40 12.55 -21.71
N THR A 52 -10.75 13.43 -22.46
CA THR A 52 -9.30 13.56 -22.59
C THR A 52 -8.62 14.06 -21.30
N GLY A 53 -9.40 14.32 -20.23
CA GLY A 53 -8.92 14.95 -19.01
C GLY A 53 -8.64 16.44 -19.21
N GLU A 54 -9.23 17.04 -20.25
CA GLU A 54 -9.12 18.47 -20.53
C GLU A 54 -9.69 19.30 -19.38
N CYS A 55 -9.01 20.40 -19.06
CA CYS A 55 -9.42 21.27 -17.96
C CYS A 55 -10.67 22.07 -18.36
N HIS A 56 -11.81 21.73 -17.77
CA HIS A 56 -13.06 22.45 -18.00
C HIS A 56 -12.94 23.90 -17.50
N MET A 57 -13.20 24.86 -18.37
CA MET A 57 -13.22 26.28 -18.03
C MET A 57 -14.65 26.84 -18.19
N PRO A 58 -15.23 27.50 -17.17
CA PRO A 58 -16.54 28.13 -17.28
C PRO A 58 -16.53 29.18 -18.38
N ALA A 59 -17.57 29.25 -19.22
CA ALA A 59 -17.62 30.21 -20.32
C ALA A 59 -17.87 31.66 -19.84
N ASN A 60 -18.50 31.83 -18.68
CA ASN A 60 -18.92 33.13 -18.16
C ASN A 60 -17.88 33.71 -17.17
N PRO A 61 -17.32 34.91 -17.43
CA PRO A 61 -16.39 35.57 -16.52
C PRO A 61 -16.93 35.84 -15.11
N GLU A 62 -18.25 35.91 -14.91
CA GLU A 62 -18.84 36.12 -13.58
C GLU A 62 -18.80 34.85 -12.73
N GLU A 63 -19.02 33.68 -13.33
CA GLU A 63 -18.90 32.36 -12.68
C GLU A 63 -17.44 32.04 -12.30
N GLN A 64 -16.47 32.66 -12.99
CA GLN A 64 -15.04 32.54 -12.69
C GLN A 64 -14.57 33.43 -11.50
N ARG A 65 -15.45 33.98 -10.66
CA ARG A 65 -15.05 34.91 -9.57
C ARG A 65 -15.25 34.32 -8.19
N ALA A 66 -14.14 34.04 -7.50
CA ALA A 66 -14.13 33.57 -6.12
C ALA A 66 -13.70 34.66 -5.11
N TRP A 67 -14.10 34.51 -3.85
CA TRP A 67 -13.54 35.23 -2.70
C TRP A 67 -12.80 34.23 -1.80
N LEU A 68 -11.56 34.56 -1.39
CA LEU A 68 -10.77 33.74 -0.49
C LEU A 68 -10.85 34.30 0.93
N CYS A 69 -11.58 33.60 1.80
CA CYS A 69 -11.83 34.02 3.18
C CYS A 69 -11.02 33.17 4.17
N ARG A 70 -10.07 33.78 4.89
CA ARG A 70 -9.35 33.13 5.99
C ARG A 70 -10.23 33.09 7.24
N LEU A 71 -10.77 31.91 7.54
CA LEU A 71 -11.62 31.65 8.71
C LEU A 71 -10.79 31.41 10.00
N PRO A 72 -11.29 31.79 11.19
CA PRO A 72 -10.72 31.33 12.46
C PRO A 72 -10.89 29.82 12.63
N LYS A 73 -9.86 29.14 13.17
CA LYS A 73 -9.86 27.67 13.31
C LYS A 73 -11.11 27.13 14.02
N TRP A 74 -11.58 27.82 15.06
CA TRP A 74 -12.77 27.41 15.81
C TRP A 74 -14.08 27.48 15.02
N LEU A 75 -14.15 28.34 14.00
CA LEU A 75 -15.33 28.41 13.12
C LEU A 75 -15.26 27.28 12.09
N TRP A 76 -14.07 27.01 11.54
CA TRP A 76 -13.84 25.85 10.67
C TRP A 76 -14.24 24.54 11.36
N THR A 77 -13.73 24.27 12.56
CA THR A 77 -14.07 23.03 13.31
C THR A 77 -15.56 22.92 13.66
N ALA A 78 -16.31 24.03 13.76
CA ALA A 78 -17.76 23.98 13.94
C ALA A 78 -18.53 23.59 12.66
N TRP A 79 -17.93 23.81 11.49
CA TRP A 79 -18.49 23.51 10.16
C TRP A 79 -18.00 22.16 9.59
N GLU A 80 -16.80 21.72 9.96
CA GLU A 80 -16.19 20.44 9.55
C GLU A 80 -17.01 19.21 9.96
N ASP A 81 -17.77 19.30 11.06
CA ASP A 81 -18.67 18.25 11.54
C ASP A 81 -20.15 18.44 11.11
N MET A 82 -20.42 19.24 10.07
CA MET A 82 -21.77 19.36 9.50
C MET A 82 -21.99 18.27 8.45
N ALA A 83 -23.25 17.85 8.28
CA ALA A 83 -23.59 16.82 7.31
C ALA A 83 -23.79 17.44 5.92
N ASP A 84 -23.24 16.79 4.89
CA ASP A 84 -23.27 17.25 3.50
C ASP A 84 -24.57 16.84 2.74
N ASP A 85 -25.62 16.41 3.46
CA ASP A 85 -26.83 15.81 2.88
C ASP A 85 -27.98 16.80 2.61
N GLU A 86 -27.97 18.00 3.22
CA GLU A 86 -28.97 19.06 3.00
C GLU A 86 -28.30 20.44 2.80
N GLU A 87 -29.02 21.39 2.17
CA GLU A 87 -28.56 22.77 1.99
C GLU A 87 -28.63 23.56 3.31
N ILE A 88 -27.52 23.60 4.05
CA ILE A 88 -27.44 24.26 5.37
C ILE A 88 -27.17 25.77 5.24
N GLU A 89 -28.15 26.62 5.60
CA GLU A 89 -27.99 28.08 5.62
C GLU A 89 -27.15 28.58 6.83
N LEU A 90 -25.82 28.52 6.73
CA LEU A 90 -24.88 28.88 7.81
C LEU A 90 -25.05 30.31 8.36
N GLY A 91 -25.41 31.27 7.51
CA GLY A 91 -25.44 32.69 7.88
C GLY A 91 -25.71 33.61 6.70
N LYS A 92 -25.69 34.92 6.97
CA LYS A 92 -25.88 35.98 5.97
C LYS A 92 -24.69 36.94 5.99
N ILE A 93 -24.14 37.20 4.81
CA ILE A 93 -23.07 38.18 4.59
C ILE A 93 -23.71 39.49 4.12
N ARG A 94 -23.38 40.60 4.78
CA ARG A 94 -23.81 41.95 4.41
C ARG A 94 -22.61 42.75 3.91
N VAL A 95 -22.68 43.17 2.65
CA VAL A 95 -21.76 44.11 2.03
C VAL A 95 -22.32 45.52 2.20
N TYR A 96 -21.51 46.45 2.69
CA TYR A 96 -21.85 47.85 2.81
C TYR A 96 -21.15 48.62 1.68
N HIS A 97 -21.96 49.08 0.71
CA HIS A 97 -21.47 49.84 -0.46
C HIS A 97 -21.10 51.29 -0.15
N GLN A 98 -21.48 51.80 1.03
CA GLN A 98 -20.95 53.05 1.56
C GLN A 98 -19.55 52.76 2.10
N GLY A 99 -18.53 53.16 1.34
CA GLY A 99 -17.13 52.90 1.66
C GLY A 99 -16.71 53.49 3.00
N ASN A 100 -15.76 52.83 3.65
CA ASN A 100 -15.03 53.41 4.78
C ASN A 100 -14.21 54.63 4.29
N LYS A 101 -13.61 55.41 5.22
CA LYS A 101 -12.78 56.57 4.86
C LYS A 101 -11.64 56.25 3.88
N ASP A 102 -11.20 54.99 3.86
CA ASP A 102 -10.15 54.46 3.00
C ASP A 102 -10.66 53.92 1.64
N GLY A 103 -11.93 54.15 1.29
CA GLY A 103 -12.55 53.69 0.04
C GLY A 103 -12.92 52.20 0.00
N THR A 104 -12.64 51.43 1.06
CA THR A 104 -12.94 49.99 1.13
C THR A 104 -14.39 49.71 1.54
N SER A 105 -15.03 48.75 0.87
CA SER A 105 -16.35 48.25 1.26
C SER A 105 -16.25 47.46 2.57
N ARG A 106 -17.02 47.85 3.59
CA ARG A 106 -17.12 47.06 4.83
C ARG A 106 -17.95 45.81 4.54
N VAL A 107 -17.47 44.64 4.98
CA VAL A 107 -18.21 43.38 4.87
C VAL A 107 -18.36 42.75 6.26
N ARG A 108 -19.55 42.25 6.58
CA ARG A 108 -19.88 41.65 7.89
C ARG A 108 -20.69 40.37 7.69
N MET A 109 -20.29 39.29 8.34
CA MET A 109 -21.01 38.03 8.37
C MET A 109 -21.75 37.89 9.71
N LYS A 110 -23.02 37.47 9.65
CA LYS A 110 -23.81 37.07 10.81
C LYS A 110 -24.23 35.62 10.65
N LEU A 111 -23.89 34.75 11.59
CA LEU A 111 -24.32 33.36 11.60
C LEU A 111 -25.81 33.24 12.00
N HIS A 112 -26.48 32.20 11.48
CA HIS A 112 -27.80 31.81 11.99
C HIS A 112 -27.67 31.05 13.30
N ASP A 113 -28.79 30.91 14.02
CA ASP A 113 -28.85 30.17 15.27
C ASP A 113 -28.96 28.67 14.96
N HIS A 114 -27.82 28.00 14.97
CA HIS A 114 -27.68 26.56 14.69
C HIS A 114 -27.05 25.87 15.90
N PRO A 115 -27.36 24.60 16.23
CA PRO A 115 -26.79 23.92 17.38
C PRO A 115 -25.25 23.95 17.41
N LYS A 116 -24.58 23.76 16.27
CA LYS A 116 -23.11 23.86 16.15
C LYS A 116 -22.57 25.29 16.36
N HIS A 117 -23.41 26.32 16.27
CA HIS A 117 -23.00 27.71 16.48
C HIS A 117 -23.00 28.16 17.95
N HIS A 118 -23.41 27.30 18.90
CA HIS A 118 -23.52 27.66 20.32
C HIS A 118 -22.20 28.07 21.00
N ASP A 119 -21.08 27.45 20.60
CA ASP A 119 -19.75 27.65 21.17
C ASP A 119 -18.86 28.56 20.29
N VAL A 120 -19.41 29.21 19.25
CA VAL A 120 -18.72 30.19 18.39
C VAL A 120 -19.43 31.55 18.40
N PRO A 121 -18.68 32.67 18.26
CA PRO A 121 -19.28 34.01 18.14
C PRO A 121 -20.22 34.10 16.93
N LYS A 122 -21.34 34.85 17.04
CA LYS A 122 -22.31 34.95 15.93
C LYS A 122 -22.03 36.05 14.91
N LEU A 123 -21.09 36.96 15.19
CA LEU A 123 -20.78 38.13 14.35
C LEU A 123 -19.30 38.19 13.99
N TYR A 124 -19.01 38.40 12.70
CA TYR A 124 -17.66 38.52 12.17
C TYR A 124 -17.54 39.73 11.22
N ASP A 125 -16.47 40.50 11.35
CA ASP A 125 -16.07 41.52 10.38
C ASP A 125 -15.03 40.92 9.42
N LEU A 126 -15.26 41.15 8.12
CA LEU A 126 -14.42 40.68 7.03
C LEU A 126 -13.58 41.85 6.52
N THR A 127 -12.28 41.79 6.75
CA THR A 127 -11.32 42.83 6.34
C THR A 127 -10.53 42.35 5.12
N THR A 128 -10.52 43.13 4.04
CA THR A 128 -9.68 42.84 2.87
C THR A 128 -8.20 42.88 3.25
N THR A 129 -7.52 41.76 3.10
CA THR A 129 -6.09 41.60 3.45
C THR A 129 -5.19 42.19 2.35
N ARG A 130 -5.62 42.07 1.10
CA ARG A 130 -4.85 42.49 -0.09
C ARG A 130 -5.80 43.12 -1.10
N ALA A 131 -5.51 44.37 -1.49
CA ALA A 131 -6.27 45.13 -2.50
C ALA A 131 -5.54 45.24 -3.86
N GLY A 132 -4.40 44.56 -4.00
CA GLY A 132 -3.61 44.53 -5.24
C GLY A 132 -3.78 43.21 -5.99
N TYR A 133 -3.39 43.20 -7.25
CA TYR A 133 -3.48 42.06 -8.17
C TYR A 133 -2.91 40.75 -7.58
N SER A 134 -3.64 39.65 -7.78
CA SER A 134 -3.33 38.30 -7.29
C SER A 134 -3.60 37.25 -8.37
N ASN A 135 -2.57 36.50 -8.77
CA ASN A 135 -2.70 35.33 -9.65
C ASN A 135 -3.16 34.08 -8.88
N THR A 136 -4.09 34.24 -7.94
CA THR A 136 -4.60 33.15 -7.10
C THR A 136 -5.81 32.54 -7.80
N VAL A 137 -5.74 31.24 -8.09
CA VAL A 137 -6.74 30.51 -8.88
C VAL A 137 -7.21 29.29 -8.08
N VAL A 138 -8.52 29.03 -8.11
CA VAL A 138 -9.15 27.84 -7.56
C VAL A 138 -9.49 26.90 -8.71
N PHE A 139 -9.10 25.64 -8.58
CA PHE A 139 -9.51 24.56 -9.47
C PHE A 139 -10.00 23.38 -8.63
N SER A 140 -10.81 22.52 -9.23
CA SER A 140 -11.29 21.28 -8.65
C SER A 140 -10.79 20.10 -9.48
N GLU A 141 -10.66 18.95 -8.82
CA GLU A 141 -10.18 17.70 -9.40
C GLU A 141 -11.16 16.59 -8.99
N ARG A 142 -11.52 15.71 -9.93
CA ARG A 142 -12.35 14.53 -9.71
C ARG A 142 -11.73 13.33 -10.43
N ASP A 143 -11.76 12.17 -9.79
CA ASP A 143 -11.37 10.92 -10.43
C ASP A 143 -12.39 10.54 -11.52
N GLN A 144 -11.91 10.10 -12.69
CA GLN A 144 -12.81 9.70 -13.78
C GLN A 144 -13.63 8.46 -13.40
N PRO A 145 -14.97 8.50 -13.54
CA PRO A 145 -15.82 7.36 -13.22
C PRO A 145 -15.55 6.19 -14.17
N GLY A 146 -15.03 5.09 -13.61
CA GLY A 146 -14.68 3.88 -14.35
C GLY A 146 -13.19 3.58 -14.41
N PHE A 147 -12.31 4.56 -14.18
CA PHE A 147 -10.87 4.32 -14.15
C PHE A 147 -10.46 3.57 -12.87
N LYS A 148 -10.25 2.25 -13.00
CA LYS A 148 -9.66 1.44 -11.93
C LYS A 148 -8.15 1.61 -11.94
N ALA A 149 -7.64 2.42 -11.03
CA ALA A 149 -6.21 2.57 -10.79
C ALA A 149 -5.51 1.20 -10.79
N TRP A 150 -4.45 1.06 -11.60
CA TRP A 150 -3.70 -0.19 -11.70
C TRP A 150 -3.18 -0.55 -10.30
N ASN A 151 -3.73 -1.61 -9.71
CA ASN A 151 -3.25 -2.10 -8.44
C ASN A 151 -2.04 -3.02 -8.69
N PRO A 152 -0.80 -2.62 -8.33
CA PRO A 152 0.40 -3.40 -8.62
C PRO A 152 0.41 -4.78 -7.93
N ASN A 153 -0.37 -4.95 -6.86
CA ASN A 153 -0.51 -6.21 -6.14
C ASN A 153 -1.58 -7.15 -6.71
N ARG A 154 -2.24 -6.81 -7.83
CA ARG A 154 -3.01 -7.81 -8.59
C ARG A 154 -2.06 -8.76 -9.30
N VAL A 155 -1.72 -9.85 -8.61
CA VAL A 155 -1.09 -11.04 -9.20
C VAL A 155 -1.93 -11.45 -10.41
N ARG A 156 -1.39 -11.27 -11.62
CA ARG A 156 -2.03 -11.73 -12.84
C ARG A 156 -2.11 -13.25 -12.77
N LYS A 157 -3.32 -13.80 -12.74
CA LYS A 157 -3.56 -15.25 -12.85
C LYS A 157 -3.42 -15.72 -14.31
N ASP A 158 -2.41 -15.22 -15.00
CA ASP A 158 -2.01 -15.66 -16.34
C ASP A 158 -1.27 -16.99 -16.17
N GLY A 159 -2.01 -18.09 -16.39
CA GLY A 159 -1.47 -19.44 -16.23
C GLY A 159 -0.29 -19.72 -17.16
N GLN A 160 0.65 -20.53 -16.65
CA GLN A 160 1.78 -21.17 -17.34
C GLN A 160 2.02 -20.72 -18.80
N ARG A 161 2.83 -19.68 -18.97
CA ARG A 161 3.48 -19.40 -20.26
C ARG A 161 4.98 -19.47 -20.09
N ASN A 162 5.61 -20.25 -20.97
CA ASN A 162 7.01 -20.65 -20.89
C ASN A 162 7.97 -19.46 -20.74
N ASN A 163 9.09 -19.78 -20.07
CA ASN A 163 10.13 -18.85 -19.66
C ASN A 163 10.95 -18.31 -20.86
N GLN A 164 10.33 -17.43 -21.65
CA GLN A 164 10.98 -16.79 -22.78
C GLN A 164 11.40 -15.37 -22.37
N TYR A 165 12.72 -15.14 -22.36
CA TYR A 165 13.39 -13.91 -21.93
C TYR A 165 12.72 -12.65 -22.48
N LYS A 166 11.92 -11.97 -21.65
CA LYS A 166 11.39 -10.65 -21.96
C LYS A 166 12.43 -9.61 -21.58
N VAL A 167 13.06 -9.01 -22.59
CA VAL A 167 13.86 -7.80 -22.43
C VAL A 167 13.01 -6.76 -21.70
N ASN A 168 13.50 -6.25 -20.57
CA ASN A 168 12.90 -5.14 -19.85
C ASN A 168 13.01 -3.86 -20.71
N LYS A 169 12.08 -3.69 -21.66
CA LYS A 169 11.79 -2.38 -22.22
C LYS A 169 11.36 -1.50 -21.05
N ASN A 170 12.10 -0.42 -20.81
CA ASN A 170 11.76 0.59 -19.79
C ASN A 170 10.26 0.87 -19.88
N LYS A 171 9.53 0.56 -18.81
CA LYS A 171 8.11 0.92 -18.74
C LYS A 171 8.08 2.45 -18.78
N PRO A 172 7.47 3.09 -19.80
CA PRO A 172 7.24 4.52 -19.73
C PRO A 172 6.45 4.82 -18.47
N TYR A 173 6.64 6.03 -17.94
CA TYR A 173 6.03 6.51 -16.69
C TYR A 173 4.58 6.04 -16.58
N THR A 174 4.22 5.55 -15.38
CA THR A 174 2.91 5.00 -15.06
C THR A 174 1.83 5.86 -15.69
N SER A 175 0.99 5.27 -16.56
CA SER A 175 -0.05 5.96 -17.31
C SER A 175 -0.75 6.98 -16.40
N SER A 176 -0.64 8.26 -16.74
CA SER A 176 -1.28 9.34 -16.01
C SER A 176 -2.73 8.95 -15.77
N ILE A 177 -3.13 8.85 -14.51
CA ILE A 177 -4.52 8.57 -14.16
C ILE A 177 -5.32 9.74 -14.74
N PRO A 178 -6.22 9.51 -15.71
CA PRO A 178 -6.99 10.58 -16.30
C PRO A 178 -7.94 11.11 -15.22
N LYS A 179 -7.87 12.42 -15.01
CA LYS A 179 -8.55 13.14 -13.94
C LYS A 179 -9.33 14.26 -14.58
N GLN A 180 -10.59 14.40 -14.17
CA GLN A 180 -11.40 15.55 -14.57
C GLN A 180 -10.93 16.75 -13.76
N THR A 181 -10.30 17.70 -14.44
CA THR A 181 -9.90 18.98 -13.84
C THR A 181 -10.84 20.07 -14.31
N ALA A 182 -11.18 21.00 -13.42
CA ALA A 182 -12.05 22.13 -13.76
C ALA A 182 -11.60 23.39 -13.04
N LEU A 183 -11.48 24.49 -13.78
CA LEU A 183 -11.26 25.83 -13.26
C LEU A 183 -12.51 26.30 -12.51
N ALA A 184 -12.41 26.46 -11.19
CA ALA A 184 -13.53 26.96 -10.37
C ALA A 184 -13.57 28.50 -10.34
N GLY A 185 -12.42 29.18 -10.48
CA GLY A 185 -12.38 30.62 -10.70
C GLY A 185 -11.10 31.31 -10.20
N TYR A 186 -10.97 32.58 -10.55
CA TYR A 186 -9.94 33.50 -10.08
C TYR A 186 -10.39 34.15 -8.77
N VAL A 187 -9.48 34.24 -7.80
CA VAL A 187 -9.74 34.94 -6.54
C VAL A 187 -9.68 36.44 -6.77
N THR A 188 -10.80 37.11 -6.53
CA THR A 188 -10.95 38.56 -6.74
C THR A 188 -10.79 39.38 -5.45
N ASN A 189 -11.09 38.79 -4.30
CA ASN A 189 -10.93 39.41 -2.97
C ASN A 189 -10.29 38.39 -2.01
N GLU A 190 -9.20 38.77 -1.36
CA GLU A 190 -8.61 38.02 -0.24
C GLU A 190 -8.99 38.72 1.07
N MET A 191 -9.74 38.04 1.94
CA MET A 191 -10.31 38.60 3.18
C MET A 191 -9.92 37.80 4.41
N ALA A 192 -9.62 38.48 5.52
CA ALA A 192 -9.52 37.87 6.84
C ALA A 192 -10.85 37.98 7.58
N VAL A 193 -11.35 36.86 8.10
CA VAL A 193 -12.59 36.80 8.88
C VAL A 193 -12.24 36.92 10.36
N THR A 194 -12.64 38.02 10.99
CA THR A 194 -12.35 38.32 12.40
C THR A 194 -13.63 38.34 13.22
N ALA A 195 -13.63 37.75 14.40
CA ALA A 195 -14.82 37.78 15.27
C ALA A 195 -14.99 39.18 15.86
N VAL A 196 -16.23 39.68 15.91
CA VAL A 196 -16.53 40.99 16.51
C VAL A 196 -16.48 40.87 18.03
N GLU A 197 -15.73 41.75 18.69
CA GLU A 197 -15.56 41.75 20.14
C GLU A 197 -16.82 42.24 20.88
N ASN A 198 -17.76 41.31 21.09
CA ASN A 198 -18.97 41.48 21.89
C ASN A 198 -18.85 40.71 23.22
N ASP A 199 -19.82 40.87 24.12
CA ASP A 199 -19.86 40.13 25.39
C ASP A 199 -19.98 38.59 25.18
N GLU A 200 -20.67 38.15 24.11
CA GLU A 200 -20.68 36.75 23.66
C GLU A 200 -19.28 36.26 23.28
N TYR A 201 -18.53 37.06 22.52
CA TYR A 201 -17.16 36.74 22.13
C TYR A 201 -16.27 36.60 23.36
N ARG A 202 -16.31 37.58 24.27
CA ARG A 202 -15.52 37.58 25.52
C ARG A 202 -15.81 36.33 26.37
N ARG A 203 -17.08 36.02 26.61
CA ARG A 203 -17.50 34.82 27.34
C ARG A 203 -16.96 33.52 26.71
N LEU A 204 -17.00 33.41 25.38
CA LEU A 204 -16.50 32.24 24.66
C LEU A 204 -14.97 32.18 24.63
N THR A 205 -14.27 33.31 24.52
CA THR A 205 -12.81 33.34 24.62
C THR A 205 -12.34 33.00 26.03
N ASP A 206 -13.01 33.49 27.06
CA ASP A 206 -12.66 33.19 28.46
C ASP A 206 -12.83 31.70 28.77
N LYS A 207 -13.95 31.09 28.35
CA LYS A 207 -14.18 29.63 28.44
C LYS A 207 -13.03 28.86 27.79
N ARG A 208 -12.70 29.18 26.53
CA ARG A 208 -11.62 28.51 25.78
C ARG A 208 -10.24 28.77 26.35
N PHE A 209 -10.00 29.95 26.91
CA PHE A 209 -8.75 30.30 27.58
C PHE A 209 -8.58 29.43 28.83
N MET A 210 -9.61 29.33 29.69
CA MET A 210 -9.59 28.42 30.84
C MET A 210 -9.35 26.96 30.41
N GLU A 211 -10.02 26.49 29.35
CA GLU A 211 -9.81 25.15 28.78
C GLU A 211 -8.39 24.92 28.23
N MET A 212 -7.78 25.92 27.59
CA MET A 212 -6.40 25.84 27.11
C MET A 212 -5.36 25.89 28.24
N PHE A 213 -5.68 26.57 29.34
CA PHE A 213 -4.82 26.66 30.53
C PHE A 213 -4.94 25.44 31.45
N HIS A 214 -5.92 24.54 31.22
CA HIS A 214 -5.93 23.24 31.87
C HIS A 214 -4.76 22.37 31.37
N PRO A 215 -3.85 21.91 32.25
CA PRO A 215 -2.67 21.16 31.84
C PRO A 215 -3.06 19.77 31.31
N LYS A 216 -2.83 19.52 30.02
CA LYS A 216 -3.12 18.25 29.34
C LYS A 216 -2.35 17.04 29.89
N ARG A 217 -1.25 17.28 30.60
CA ARG A 217 -0.45 16.29 31.34
C ARG A 217 -0.08 16.88 32.68
N THR A 218 -0.37 16.17 33.77
CA THR A 218 0.02 16.54 35.13
C THR A 218 0.93 15.46 35.70
N THR A 219 2.05 15.87 36.30
CA THR A 219 2.86 14.96 37.10
C THR A 219 2.22 14.88 38.49
N ARG A 220 1.68 13.70 38.85
CA ARG A 220 1.27 13.44 40.23
C ARG A 220 2.49 13.01 41.02
N PHE A 221 2.90 13.83 42.00
CA PHE A 221 3.82 13.37 43.03
C PHE A 221 3.06 12.43 43.96
N GLU A 222 3.42 11.15 43.93
CA GLU A 222 2.91 10.15 44.86
C GLU A 222 3.84 10.11 46.07
N SER A 223 3.34 10.50 47.24
CA SER A 223 4.09 10.43 48.50
C SER A 223 4.12 8.99 49.04
N GLY A 224 4.77 8.10 48.30
CA GLY A 224 5.14 6.76 48.75
C GLY A 224 6.41 6.78 49.61
N PRO A 225 6.72 5.69 50.32
CA PRO A 225 8.01 5.56 51.01
C PRO A 225 9.15 5.67 50.00
N GLU A 226 10.29 6.22 50.46
CA GLU A 226 11.43 6.55 49.60
C GLU A 226 11.75 5.42 48.63
N ALA A 227 11.85 5.77 47.34
CA ALA A 227 12.13 4.82 46.28
C ALA A 227 13.53 4.23 46.49
N ASN A 228 13.58 3.09 47.20
CA ASN A 228 14.73 2.21 47.23
C ASN A 228 14.98 1.75 45.78
N VAL A 229 15.84 2.50 45.09
CA VAL A 229 16.27 2.24 43.71
C VAL A 229 16.69 0.78 43.66
N HIS A 230 15.90 -0.03 42.96
CA HIS A 230 16.02 -1.49 43.04
C HIS A 230 17.45 -1.89 42.74
N SER A 231 18.07 -2.64 43.67
CA SER A 231 19.39 -3.22 43.46
C SER A 231 19.41 -3.95 42.12
N ASN A 232 20.52 -3.78 41.40
CA ASN A 232 20.72 -4.06 39.97
C ASN A 232 20.34 -5.49 39.51
N THR A 233 20.10 -6.40 40.45
CA THR A 233 19.78 -7.81 40.23
C THR A 233 18.37 -8.06 39.65
N GLN A 234 17.34 -7.28 40.02
CA GLN A 234 15.98 -7.49 39.50
C GLN A 234 15.75 -6.86 38.11
N ALA A 235 16.41 -5.75 37.80
CA ALA A 235 16.31 -5.10 36.49
C ALA A 235 16.77 -6.02 35.35
N ASN A 236 17.87 -6.76 35.55
CA ASN A 236 18.39 -7.71 34.56
C ASN A 236 17.43 -8.87 34.25
N GLN A 237 16.56 -9.26 35.18
CA GLN A 237 15.57 -10.31 34.94
C GLN A 237 14.37 -9.78 34.14
N ALA A 238 13.91 -8.56 34.42
CA ALA A 238 12.79 -7.93 33.70
C ALA A 238 13.13 -7.56 32.24
N PHE A 239 14.37 -7.17 31.94
CA PHE A 239 14.80 -6.79 30.58
C PHE A 239 15.18 -7.96 29.68
N SER A 240 15.40 -9.16 30.23
CA SER A 240 15.80 -10.37 29.48
C SER A 240 14.81 -10.81 28.39
N SER A 241 13.56 -10.37 28.47
CA SER A 241 12.52 -10.63 27.45
C SER A 241 12.29 -9.47 26.48
N PHE A 242 12.80 -8.27 26.78
CA PHE A 242 12.62 -7.08 25.96
C PHE A 242 13.75 -6.91 24.94
N ILE A 243 14.98 -7.19 25.36
CA ILE A 243 16.08 -7.50 24.45
C ILE A 243 16.17 -9.02 24.42
N LYS A 244 15.60 -9.66 23.38
CA LYS A 244 16.05 -10.98 22.95
C LYS A 244 17.49 -10.83 22.45
N ALA A 245 18.44 -10.86 23.39
CA ALA A 245 19.83 -11.04 23.05
C ALA A 245 19.92 -12.38 22.32
N THR A 246 20.34 -12.35 21.05
CA THR A 246 20.35 -13.52 20.16
C THR A 246 21.20 -14.67 20.70
N GLN A 247 22.09 -14.42 21.67
CA GLN A 247 22.91 -15.45 22.30
C GLN A 247 22.90 -15.41 23.84
N ALA A 248 21.74 -15.58 24.46
CA ALA A 248 21.69 -16.20 25.79
C ALA A 248 21.88 -17.72 25.62
N LYS A 249 23.14 -18.16 25.49
CA LYS A 249 23.51 -19.56 25.21
C LYS A 249 22.69 -20.52 26.07
N LYS A 250 21.80 -21.32 25.43
CA LYS A 250 21.13 -22.45 26.08
C LYS A 250 22.24 -23.30 26.73
N PRO A 251 22.07 -23.84 27.95
CA PRO A 251 23.09 -24.71 28.53
C PRO A 251 23.28 -25.91 27.60
N VAL A 252 24.45 -25.96 26.94
CA VAL A 252 24.76 -26.90 25.86
C VAL A 252 24.40 -28.32 26.32
N LYS A 253 23.33 -28.88 25.75
CA LYS A 253 23.05 -30.31 25.89
C LYS A 253 24.25 -31.02 25.28
N LYS A 254 25.03 -31.73 26.10
CA LYS A 254 26.24 -32.43 25.65
C LYS A 254 25.88 -33.33 24.46
N GLN A 255 26.27 -32.91 23.26
CA GLN A 255 25.98 -33.61 22.01
C GLN A 255 26.56 -35.03 22.12
N GLN A 256 25.68 -36.03 22.06
CA GLN A 256 26.04 -37.41 22.42
C GLN A 256 26.67 -38.18 21.26
N GLU A 257 26.53 -37.68 20.03
CA GLU A 257 27.02 -38.33 18.82
C GLU A 257 28.42 -37.81 18.44
N LYS A 258 29.42 -38.28 19.18
CA LYS A 258 30.80 -38.30 18.69
C LYS A 258 30.91 -39.38 17.62
N ALA A 259 30.44 -39.08 16.41
CA ALA A 259 30.57 -39.95 15.26
C ALA A 259 32.05 -40.35 15.09
N VAL A 260 32.31 -41.65 15.05
CA VAL A 260 33.66 -42.17 14.81
C VAL A 260 34.02 -41.85 13.36
N ARG A 261 35.20 -41.25 13.15
CA ARG A 261 35.68 -40.92 11.81
C ARG A 261 35.84 -42.20 10.99
N VAL A 262 35.14 -42.27 9.86
CA VAL A 262 35.38 -43.30 8.84
C VAL A 262 36.77 -43.14 8.22
N SER A 263 37.23 -44.15 7.47
CA SER A 263 38.50 -44.03 6.74
C SER A 263 38.41 -42.96 5.63
N GLN A 264 39.54 -42.38 5.22
CA GLN A 264 39.53 -41.33 4.18
C GLN A 264 39.10 -41.88 2.80
N GLU A 265 39.34 -43.17 2.55
CA GLU A 265 38.96 -43.88 1.33
C GLU A 265 37.44 -44.11 1.30
N GLU A 266 36.87 -44.60 2.40
CA GLU A 266 35.42 -44.76 2.58
C GLU A 266 34.66 -43.42 2.52
N LEU A 267 35.24 -42.34 3.08
CA LEU A 267 34.67 -41.00 2.94
C LEU A 267 34.70 -40.49 1.49
N PHE A 268 35.73 -40.83 0.72
CA PHE A 268 35.79 -40.49 -0.71
C PHE A 268 34.66 -41.18 -1.47
N ASP A 269 34.44 -42.48 -1.27
CA ASP A 269 33.37 -43.23 -1.94
C ASP A 269 31.99 -42.63 -1.62
N LEU A 270 31.70 -42.37 -0.33
CA LEU A 270 30.46 -41.73 0.12
C LEU A 270 30.26 -40.32 -0.48
N LEU A 271 31.34 -39.54 -0.62
CA LEU A 271 31.31 -38.24 -1.30
C LEU A 271 31.01 -38.39 -2.80
N THR A 272 31.58 -39.38 -3.48
CA THR A 272 31.27 -39.61 -4.91
C THR A 272 29.80 -39.96 -5.12
N ASP A 273 29.19 -40.73 -4.21
CA ASP A 273 27.76 -41.06 -4.26
C ASP A 273 26.86 -39.83 -4.02
N CYS A 274 27.30 -38.88 -3.20
CA CYS A 274 26.62 -37.58 -3.07
C CYS A 274 26.71 -36.77 -4.37
N PHE A 275 27.90 -36.66 -4.98
CA PHE A 275 28.10 -35.92 -6.24
C PHE A 275 27.48 -36.57 -7.49
N LYS A 276 27.11 -37.86 -7.44
CA LYS A 276 26.26 -38.51 -8.46
C LYS A 276 24.80 -38.03 -8.43
N GLN A 277 24.31 -37.50 -7.30
CA GLN A 277 22.92 -37.08 -7.13
C GLN A 277 22.69 -35.60 -7.45
N TYR A 278 23.55 -34.73 -6.91
CA TYR A 278 23.48 -33.27 -7.09
C TYR A 278 24.85 -32.72 -7.50
N ARG A 279 24.88 -31.78 -8.45
CA ARG A 279 26.14 -31.22 -8.97
C ARG A 279 26.80 -30.25 -7.99
N TYR A 280 26.02 -29.69 -7.08
CA TYR A 280 26.41 -28.69 -6.07
C TYR A 280 25.97 -29.12 -4.67
N TRP A 281 26.91 -29.09 -3.72
CA TRP A 281 26.68 -29.45 -2.32
C TRP A 281 27.21 -28.38 -1.38
N SER A 282 26.44 -28.00 -0.36
CA SER A 282 26.93 -27.18 0.74
C SER A 282 27.65 -28.03 1.78
N LEU A 283 28.48 -27.39 2.62
CA LEU A 283 29.20 -28.07 3.69
C LEU A 283 28.24 -28.60 4.78
N LYS A 284 27.15 -27.86 5.06
CA LYS A 284 26.06 -28.25 5.96
C LYS A 284 25.31 -29.48 5.46
N ALA A 285 24.90 -29.51 4.19
CA ALA A 285 24.22 -30.67 3.59
C ALA A 285 25.10 -31.93 3.61
N LEU A 286 26.42 -31.80 3.40
CA LEU A 286 27.35 -32.94 3.51
C LEU A 286 27.55 -33.40 4.98
N LYS A 287 27.60 -32.47 5.94
CA LYS A 287 27.65 -32.76 7.39
C LYS A 287 26.41 -33.55 7.85
N GLN A 288 25.22 -33.09 7.46
CA GLN A 288 23.95 -33.78 7.70
C GLN A 288 23.93 -35.17 7.03
N ARG A 289 24.36 -35.28 5.76
CA ARG A 289 24.27 -36.54 5.00
C ARG A 289 25.27 -37.62 5.42
N LEU A 290 26.46 -37.23 5.85
CA LEU A 290 27.58 -38.15 6.15
C LEU A 290 27.77 -38.39 7.65
N HIS A 291 27.16 -37.56 8.51
CA HIS A 291 27.37 -37.54 9.96
C HIS A 291 28.85 -37.53 10.36
N GLN A 292 29.72 -36.91 9.55
CA GLN A 292 31.16 -36.78 9.80
C GLN A 292 31.50 -35.35 10.27
N PRO A 293 32.56 -35.17 11.09
CA PRO A 293 32.96 -33.85 11.54
C PRO A 293 33.39 -32.96 10.37
N GLU A 294 32.91 -31.72 10.38
CA GLU A 294 32.96 -30.79 9.26
C GLU A 294 34.37 -30.54 8.71
N ALA A 295 35.36 -30.36 9.59
CA ALA A 295 36.76 -30.20 9.20
C ALA A 295 37.33 -31.41 8.43
N PHE A 296 36.83 -32.63 8.71
CA PHE A 296 37.26 -33.85 8.02
C PHE A 296 36.59 -33.99 6.65
N ILE A 297 35.31 -33.62 6.54
CA ILE A 297 34.60 -33.50 5.25
C ILE A 297 35.34 -32.46 4.38
N LYS A 298 35.53 -31.24 4.89
CA LYS A 298 36.19 -30.13 4.18
C LYS A 298 37.56 -30.52 3.63
N SER A 299 38.45 -31.07 4.47
CA SER A 299 39.80 -31.50 4.06
C SER A 299 39.83 -32.67 3.05
N THR A 300 38.72 -33.38 2.88
CA THR A 300 38.60 -34.46 1.88
C THR A 300 37.93 -33.94 0.60
N VAL A 301 36.89 -33.11 0.72
CA VAL A 301 36.18 -32.47 -0.40
C VAL A 301 37.10 -31.51 -1.17
N GLU A 302 37.93 -30.72 -0.49
CA GLU A 302 38.86 -29.78 -1.14
C GLU A 302 39.92 -30.45 -2.02
N LYS A 303 40.17 -31.77 -1.84
CA LYS A 303 41.07 -32.55 -2.70
C LYS A 303 40.43 -32.91 -4.06
N ILE A 304 39.09 -32.92 -4.14
CA ILE A 304 38.32 -33.47 -5.26
C ILE A 304 37.38 -32.44 -5.93
N ALA A 305 37.02 -31.39 -5.21
CA ALA A 305 36.04 -30.38 -5.60
C ALA A 305 36.54 -28.96 -5.31
N THR A 306 36.08 -28.00 -6.13
CA THR A 306 36.37 -26.57 -5.97
C THR A 306 35.18 -25.88 -5.31
N LEU A 307 35.44 -24.99 -4.35
CA LEU A 307 34.43 -24.14 -3.73
C LEU A 307 34.05 -22.97 -4.66
N MET A 308 32.76 -22.84 -4.97
CA MET A 308 32.22 -21.71 -5.72
C MET A 308 32.14 -20.47 -4.82
N ARG A 309 33.03 -19.48 -5.00
CA ARG A 309 33.06 -18.26 -4.16
C ARG A 309 31.99 -17.21 -4.49
N SER A 310 31.28 -17.32 -5.61
CA SER A 310 30.34 -16.29 -6.08
C SER A 310 29.29 -16.86 -7.04
N GLY A 311 28.21 -16.11 -7.25
CA GLY A 311 27.06 -16.47 -8.09
C GLY A 311 25.94 -17.16 -7.30
N ARG A 312 24.91 -17.66 -8.01
CA ARG A 312 23.72 -18.29 -7.41
C ARG A 312 24.00 -19.58 -6.61
N PHE A 313 25.22 -20.11 -6.74
CA PHE A 313 25.69 -21.33 -6.09
C PHE A 313 26.93 -21.03 -5.22
N ALA A 314 27.05 -19.80 -4.70
CA ALA A 314 28.12 -19.43 -3.79
C ALA A 314 28.13 -20.33 -2.54
N MET A 315 29.31 -20.54 -1.96
CA MET A 315 29.58 -21.41 -0.80
C MET A 315 29.31 -22.91 -1.02
N ASN A 316 28.95 -23.34 -2.24
CA ASN A 316 28.80 -24.74 -2.60
C ASN A 316 30.06 -25.32 -3.27
N TYR A 317 30.36 -26.58 -2.96
CA TYR A 317 31.41 -27.34 -3.61
C TYR A 317 30.92 -27.97 -4.92
N LYS A 318 31.77 -27.90 -5.95
CA LYS A 318 31.56 -28.50 -7.26
C LYS A 318 32.73 -29.44 -7.59
N LEU A 319 32.46 -30.71 -7.83
CA LEU A 319 33.49 -31.69 -8.25
C LEU A 319 34.29 -31.20 -9.46
N ASN A 320 35.62 -31.35 -9.40
CA ASN A 320 36.57 -30.90 -10.42
C ASN A 320 36.43 -31.71 -11.73
N PRO A 321 36.69 -31.10 -12.90
CA PRO A 321 36.46 -31.73 -14.22
C PRO A 321 37.39 -32.92 -14.52
N GLU A 322 38.49 -33.08 -13.78
CA GLU A 322 39.33 -34.29 -13.87
C GLU A 322 38.64 -35.48 -13.19
N TYR A 323 38.18 -35.30 -11.95
CA TYR A 323 37.51 -36.37 -11.20
C TYR A 323 36.14 -36.73 -11.77
N GLU A 324 35.40 -35.74 -12.30
CA GLU A 324 34.12 -35.96 -13.01
C GLU A 324 34.28 -36.91 -14.21
N ARG A 325 35.39 -36.79 -14.95
CA ARG A 325 35.72 -37.69 -16.08
C ARG A 325 36.15 -39.08 -15.61
N THR A 326 36.93 -39.20 -14.54
CA THR A 326 37.36 -40.52 -14.02
C THR A 326 36.22 -41.31 -13.37
N LEU A 327 35.25 -40.62 -12.78
CA LEU A 327 34.10 -41.24 -12.11
C LEU A 327 32.96 -41.60 -13.08
N ASN A 328 33.15 -41.34 -14.38
CA ASN A 328 32.22 -41.64 -15.48
C ASN A 328 30.76 -41.28 -15.14
N ILE A 329 30.57 -40.10 -14.54
CA ILE A 329 29.28 -39.64 -14.03
C ILE A 329 28.39 -39.28 -15.22
N ASP A 330 27.30 -40.03 -15.42
CA ASP A 330 26.27 -39.72 -16.42
C ASP A 330 25.68 -38.33 -16.17
N SER A 331 26.13 -37.34 -16.93
CA SER A 331 25.74 -35.93 -16.75
C SER A 331 24.23 -35.68 -16.93
N ASN A 332 23.51 -36.64 -17.50
CA ASN A 332 22.05 -36.62 -17.66
C ASN A 332 21.27 -37.06 -16.41
N ASN A 333 21.92 -37.69 -15.41
CA ASN A 333 21.27 -38.21 -14.20
C ASN A 333 21.54 -37.35 -12.94
N VAL A 334 22.51 -36.44 -13.02
CA VAL A 334 22.83 -35.49 -11.94
C VAL A 334 21.86 -34.31 -12.00
N LYS A 335 21.22 -33.96 -10.88
CA LYS A 335 20.41 -32.74 -10.81
C LYS A 335 21.31 -31.51 -10.82
N GLU A 336 21.02 -30.53 -11.67
CA GLU A 336 21.70 -29.22 -11.72
C GLU A 336 21.33 -28.28 -10.55
N GLU A 337 20.59 -28.80 -9.57
CA GLU A 337 20.12 -28.08 -8.38
C GLU A 337 21.11 -28.25 -7.22
N VAL A 338 21.01 -27.37 -6.21
CA VAL A 338 21.72 -27.54 -4.94
C VAL A 338 21.00 -28.64 -4.15
N ALA A 339 21.74 -29.52 -3.48
CA ALA A 339 21.15 -30.42 -2.50
C ALA A 339 20.37 -29.60 -1.46
N ALA A 340 19.12 -29.98 -1.17
CA ALA A 340 18.34 -29.30 -0.16
C ALA A 340 19.01 -29.46 1.21
N GLU A 341 19.23 -28.34 1.90
CA GLU A 341 19.51 -28.36 3.32
C GLU A 341 18.20 -28.69 4.03
N GLU A 342 18.21 -29.70 4.89
CA GLU A 342 17.06 -29.95 5.76
C GLU A 342 17.12 -28.91 6.88
N ASP A 343 16.06 -28.11 7.03
CA ASP A 343 15.89 -27.10 8.08
C ASP A 343 15.71 -27.80 9.45
N ASP A 344 16.82 -28.32 9.99
CA ASP A 344 16.93 -28.54 11.43
C ASP A 344 16.99 -27.15 12.11
N ASP A 345 15.96 -26.82 12.90
CA ASP A 345 15.85 -25.61 13.75
C ASP A 345 16.93 -25.53 14.88
N ASP A 346 17.97 -26.36 14.81
CA ASP A 346 19.10 -26.48 15.74
C ASP A 346 20.44 -26.09 15.06
N ASP A 347 20.42 -25.10 14.15
CA ASP A 347 21.62 -24.36 13.76
C ASP A 347 22.15 -23.58 14.99
N ASP A 348 23.10 -24.18 15.70
CA ASP A 348 24.07 -23.43 16.53
C ASP A 348 24.93 -22.59 15.56
N ASP A 349 24.80 -21.26 15.64
CA ASP A 349 25.64 -20.30 14.91
C ASP A 349 27.12 -20.47 15.34
N GLU A 350 27.89 -21.34 14.65
CA GLU A 350 29.36 -21.34 14.66
C GLU A 350 29.90 -20.14 13.85
N ASP A 351 29.51 -18.94 14.30
CA ASP A 351 30.01 -17.66 13.79
C ASP A 351 31.49 -17.47 14.17
N GLU A 352 32.34 -17.71 13.18
CA GLU A 352 33.45 -16.84 12.81
C GLU A 352 34.47 -16.52 13.93
N ASP A 353 35.35 -17.50 14.19
CA ASP A 353 36.61 -17.29 14.90
C ASP A 353 37.41 -16.15 14.22
N GLY A 354 37.47 -15.01 14.92
CA GLY A 354 38.06 -13.79 14.38
C GLY A 354 39.53 -13.94 13.97
N TYR A 355 39.85 -13.35 12.82
CA TYR A 355 41.20 -13.16 12.27
C TYR A 355 42.27 -12.90 13.34
N GLU A 356 43.34 -13.70 13.34
CA GLU A 356 44.56 -13.37 14.10
C GLU A 356 45.11 -12.02 13.63
N ASP A 357 45.21 -11.09 14.58
CA ASP A 357 45.80 -9.76 14.38
C ASP A 357 47.33 -9.92 14.18
N VAL A 358 47.75 -10.03 12.91
CA VAL A 358 49.16 -10.19 12.53
C VAL A 358 49.89 -8.88 12.79
N LYS A 359 50.39 -8.77 14.02
CA LYS A 359 51.21 -7.67 14.52
C LYS A 359 52.50 -7.57 13.68
N MET A 360 52.52 -6.65 12.71
CA MET A 360 53.74 -6.30 11.99
C MET A 360 54.75 -5.69 12.96
N GLU A 361 55.90 -6.34 13.14
CA GLU A 361 57.08 -5.69 13.70
C GLU A 361 57.72 -4.81 12.62
N ASP A 362 58.04 -3.57 12.99
CA ASP A 362 58.69 -2.57 12.15
C ASP A 362 60.22 -2.79 12.19
N SER A 363 60.89 -2.90 11.03
CA SER A 363 62.35 -3.08 10.89
C SER A 363 62.85 -2.70 9.49
#